data_AF-A0A7W0R455-F1
#
_entry.id   AF-A0A7W0R455-F1
#
_cell.length_a   1.000
_cell.length_b   1.000
_cell.length_c   1.000
_cell.angle_alpha   90.00
_cell.angle_beta   90.00
_cell.angle_gamma   90.00
#
_symmetry.space_group_name_H-M   'P 1'
#
loop_
_entity.id
_entity.type
_entity.pdbx_description
1 polymer ?
#
loop_
_entity_poly.entity_id
_entity_poly.type
_entity_poly.pdbx_seq_one_letter_code
_entity_poly.pdbx_strand_id
1 'polypeptide(L)'
;NHVTAHLYGTPVILDEDENYTVLCQLTDHFERHQPQGRNLLDDEAATRRAAKGTAGLRLRVDRFDARAKLSQNKTEDVRDNITSRLAADNPALADEMRRHRHQHQGT
;
A
#
# COMPACT_ATOMS: atom_id res chain seq x y z
N ASN A 1 -2.44 5.74 15.94
CA ASN A 1 -1.65 6.55 15.00
C ASN A 1 -1.85 6.01 13.60
N HIS A 2 -1.74 6.84 12.56
CA HIS A 2 -1.84 6.40 11.17
C HIS A 2 -1.12 7.36 10.23
N VAL A 3 -0.77 6.84 9.06
CA VAL A 3 -0.42 7.62 7.88
C VAL A 3 -1.44 7.28 6.80
N THR A 4 -1.99 8.30 6.15
CA THR A 4 -3.04 8.15 5.15
C THR A 4 -2.73 9.03 3.97
N ALA A 5 -3.01 8.53 2.76
CA ALA A 5 -3.02 9.31 1.53
C ALA A 5 -4.39 9.18 0.87
N HIS A 6 -4.98 10.31 0.49
CA HIS A 6 -6.12 10.36 -0.41
C HIS A 6 -5.60 10.68 -1.80
N LEU A 7 -5.84 9.79 -2.76
CA LEU A 7 -5.39 9.91 -4.14
C LEU A 7 -6.59 10.28 -5.01
N TYR A 8 -6.41 11.30 -5.85
CA TYR A 8 -7.42 11.79 -6.78
C TYR A 8 -6.92 11.64 -8.21
N GLY A 9 -7.86 11.33 -9.11
CA GLY A 9 -7.62 11.19 -10.53
C GLY A 9 -8.89 10.74 -11.23
N THR A 10 -8.85 10.69 -12.56
CA THR A 10 -9.92 10.09 -13.36
C THR A 10 -9.53 8.66 -13.74
N PRO A 11 -10.30 7.63 -13.34
CA PRO A 11 -9.99 6.25 -13.71
C PRO A 11 -10.25 6.01 -15.20
N VAL A 12 -9.39 5.21 -15.82
CA VAL A 12 -9.53 4.74 -17.20
C VAL A 12 -9.63 3.22 -17.17
N ILE A 13 -10.58 2.66 -17.93
CA ILE A 13 -10.72 1.21 -18.10
C ILE A 13 -9.54 0.70 -18.94
N LEU A 14 -8.92 -0.36 -18.47
CA LEU A 14 -7.84 -1.05 -19.18
C LEU A 14 -8.39 -1.85 -20.37
N ASP A 15 -7.62 -1.93 -21.46
CA ASP A 15 -7.91 -2.90 -22.51
C ASP A 15 -7.65 -4.35 -22.05
N GLU A 16 -7.99 -5.33 -22.89
CA GLU A 16 -7.89 -6.74 -22.53
C GLU A 16 -6.46 -7.18 -22.18
N ASP A 17 -5.46 -6.71 -22.92
CA ASP A 17 -4.07 -7.10 -22.73
C ASP A 17 -3.47 -6.40 -21.50
N GLU A 18 -3.79 -5.13 -21.27
CA GLU A 18 -3.46 -4.41 -20.05
C GLU A 18 -4.10 -5.04 -18.81
N ASN A 19 -5.38 -5.42 -18.89
CA ASN A 19 -6.09 -6.06 -17.79
C ASN A 19 -5.49 -7.42 -17.44
N TYR A 20 -5.19 -8.26 -18.45
CA TYR A 20 -4.45 -9.50 -18.26
C TYR A 20 -3.09 -9.27 -17.58
N THR A 21 -2.31 -8.30 -18.08
CA THR A 21 -0.99 -7.98 -17.54
C THR A 21 -1.06 -7.57 -16.07
N VAL A 22 -2.00 -6.69 -15.72
CA VAL A 22 -2.19 -6.22 -14.34
C VAL A 22 -2.62 -7.35 -13.41
N LEU A 23 -3.48 -8.28 -13.87
CA LEU A 23 -3.85 -9.46 -13.08
C LEU A 23 -2.64 -10.35 -12.76
N CYS A 24 -1.79 -10.62 -13.75
CA CYS A 24 -0.56 -11.38 -13.55
C CYS A 24 0.37 -10.69 -12.53
N GLN A 25 0.58 -9.39 -12.67
CA GLN A 25 1.42 -8.60 -11.75
C GLN A 25 0.84 -8.57 -10.34
N LEU A 26 -0.49 -8.44 -10.20
CA LEU A 26 -1.17 -8.41 -8.91
C LEU A 26 -1.02 -9.75 -8.19
N THR A 27 -1.20 -10.87 -8.90
CA THR A 27 -1.00 -12.20 -8.34
C THR A 27 0.45 -12.42 -7.95
N ASP A 28 1.41 -12.11 -8.81
CA ASP A 28 2.84 -12.24 -8.48
C ASP A 28 3.21 -11.43 -7.22
N HIS A 29 2.71 -10.20 -7.10
CA HIS A 29 2.98 -9.33 -5.95
C HIS A 29 2.63 -9.98 -4.61
N PHE A 30 1.50 -10.69 -4.52
CA PHE A 30 1.01 -11.29 -3.28
C PHE A 30 1.46 -12.74 -3.08
N GLU A 31 1.64 -13.49 -4.16
CA GLU A 31 1.83 -14.94 -4.10
C GLU A 31 3.30 -15.38 -4.23
N ARG A 32 4.20 -14.57 -4.82
CA ARG A 32 5.58 -14.99 -5.14
C ARG A 32 6.43 -15.45 -3.95
N HIS A 33 6.08 -15.04 -2.73
CA HIS A 33 6.78 -15.42 -1.51
C HIS A 33 6.00 -16.43 -0.66
N GLN A 34 4.82 -16.86 -1.12
CA GLN A 34 4.01 -17.83 -0.45
C GLN A 34 4.41 -19.25 -0.88
N PRO A 35 4.58 -20.19 0.06
CA PRO A 35 4.64 -21.60 -0.28
C PRO A 35 3.38 -21.99 -1.07
N GLN A 36 3.56 -22.59 -2.25
CA GLN A 36 2.45 -22.95 -3.17
C GLN A 36 1.65 -21.75 -3.71
N GLY A 37 2.27 -20.57 -3.74
CA GLY A 37 1.66 -19.38 -4.33
C GLY A 37 1.28 -19.59 -5.79
N ARG A 38 0.12 -19.06 -6.18
CA ARG A 38 -0.39 -19.19 -7.55
C ARG A 38 0.40 -18.32 -8.52
N ASN A 39 0.75 -18.85 -9.69
CA ASN A 39 1.23 -18.05 -10.81
C ASN A 39 0.24 -18.15 -11.98
N LEU A 40 -0.24 -17.01 -12.46
CA LEU A 40 -1.22 -16.97 -13.55
C LEU A 40 -0.63 -17.30 -14.93
N LEU A 41 0.71 -17.31 -15.04
CA LEU A 41 1.41 -17.73 -16.25
C LEU A 41 1.46 -19.25 -16.40
N ASP A 42 1.19 -20.03 -15.35
CA ASP A 42 1.18 -21.50 -15.40
C ASP A 42 0.07 -22.03 -16.33
N ASP A 43 -1.03 -21.30 -16.48
CA ASP A 43 -2.09 -21.54 -17.45
C ASP A 43 -2.58 -20.22 -18.04
N GLU A 44 -1.79 -19.64 -18.94
CA GLU A 44 -2.11 -18.37 -19.60
C GLU A 44 -3.48 -18.40 -20.29
N ALA A 45 -3.84 -19.51 -20.94
CA ALA A 45 -5.10 -19.63 -21.66
C ALA A 45 -6.31 -19.53 -20.71
N ALA A 46 -6.26 -20.22 -19.55
CA ALA A 46 -7.28 -20.08 -18.52
C ALA A 46 -7.31 -18.68 -17.92
N THR A 47 -6.14 -18.09 -17.65
CA THR A 47 -6.04 -16.73 -17.12
C THR A 47 -6.67 -15.71 -18.07
N ARG A 48 -6.37 -15.78 -19.38
CA ARG A 48 -6.99 -14.89 -20.39
C ARG A 48 -8.50 -15.07 -20.46
N ARG A 49 -9.03 -16.29 -20.31
CA ARG A 49 -10.49 -16.51 -20.22
C ARG A 49 -11.09 -15.87 -18.97
N ALA A 50 -10.44 -16.03 -17.82
CA ALA A 50 -10.89 -15.44 -16.56
C ALA A 50 -10.84 -13.90 -16.58
N ALA A 51 -9.81 -13.32 -17.19
CA ALA A 51 -9.63 -11.87 -17.32
C ALA A 51 -10.79 -11.18 -18.06
N LYS A 52 -11.47 -11.87 -18.99
CA LYS A 52 -12.67 -11.34 -19.66
C LYS A 52 -13.84 -11.08 -18.69
N GLY A 53 -13.82 -11.70 -17.51
CA GLY A 53 -14.79 -11.48 -16.45
C GLY A 53 -14.46 -10.31 -15.52
N THR A 54 -13.34 -9.59 -15.75
CA THR A 54 -12.91 -8.47 -14.92
C THR A 54 -12.82 -7.17 -15.72
N ALA A 55 -12.91 -6.03 -15.03
CA ALA A 55 -12.62 -4.73 -15.59
C ALA A 55 -11.49 -4.08 -14.78
N GLY A 56 -10.28 -4.10 -15.34
CA GLY A 56 -9.13 -3.42 -14.77
C GLY A 56 -9.27 -1.90 -14.91
N LEU A 57 -8.75 -1.16 -13.93
CA LEU A 57 -8.77 0.29 -13.90
C LEU A 57 -7.37 0.84 -13.68
N ARG A 58 -7.03 1.91 -14.40
CA ARG A 58 -5.83 2.72 -14.18
C ARG A 58 -6.22 4.11 -13.72
N LEU A 59 -5.78 4.47 -12.52
CA LEU A 59 -5.95 5.79 -11.94
C LEU A 59 -4.60 6.52 -11.98
N ARG A 60 -4.42 7.43 -12.94
CA ARG A 60 -3.30 8.36 -12.87
C ARG A 60 -3.61 9.40 -11.81
N VAL A 61 -2.81 9.41 -10.75
CA VAL A 61 -2.96 10.39 -9.67
C VAL A 61 -2.56 11.77 -10.19
N ASP A 62 -3.49 12.72 -10.18
CA ASP A 62 -3.26 14.13 -10.54
C ASP A 62 -3.14 15.03 -9.30
N ARG A 63 -3.71 14.58 -8.17
CA ARG A 63 -3.61 15.24 -6.88
C ARG A 63 -3.60 14.20 -5.77
N PHE A 64 -2.87 14.49 -4.71
CA PHE A 64 -2.97 13.71 -3.48
C PHE A 64 -2.90 14.60 -2.24
N ASP A 65 -3.60 14.17 -1.19
CA ASP A 65 -3.52 14.74 0.14
C ASP A 65 -2.98 13.67 1.09
N ALA A 66 -1.81 13.89 1.68
CA ALA A 66 -1.21 12.97 2.65
C ALA A 66 -1.23 13.55 4.06
N ARG A 67 -1.53 12.71 5.06
CA ARG A 67 -1.58 13.10 6.48
C ARG A 67 -0.93 12.04 7.36
N ALA A 68 -0.09 12.51 8.27
CA ALA A 68 0.52 11.70 9.32
C ALA A 68 -0.03 12.15 10.68
N LYS A 69 -0.86 11.32 11.33
CA LYS A 69 -1.38 11.55 12.68
C LYS A 69 -0.67 10.61 13.65
N LEU A 70 0.40 11.13 14.25
CA LEU A 70 1.43 10.37 14.98
C LEU A 70 1.59 10.88 16.43
N SER A 71 0.50 11.28 17.07
CA SER A 71 0.48 11.82 18.44
C SER A 71 1.40 13.05 18.65
N GLN A 72 1.62 13.86 17.62
CA GLN A 72 2.61 14.95 17.66
C GLN A 72 2.31 16.02 18.73
N ASN A 73 1.04 16.15 19.12
CA ASN A 73 0.56 17.08 20.13
C ASN A 73 0.69 16.58 21.58
N LYS A 74 1.28 15.41 21.81
CA LYS A 74 1.52 14.84 23.14
C LYS A 74 2.92 15.20 23.64
N THR A 75 3.12 15.15 24.95
CA THR A 75 4.45 15.28 25.57
C THR A 75 5.36 14.15 25.11
N GLU A 76 6.67 14.37 25.21
CA GLU A 76 7.70 13.42 24.77
C GLU A 76 7.53 12.04 25.44
N ASP A 77 7.42 12.00 26.78
CA ASP A 77 7.23 10.75 27.52
C ASP A 77 5.99 9.96 27.09
N VAL A 78 4.88 10.66 26.82
CA VAL A 78 3.64 10.03 26.35
C VAL A 78 3.83 9.47 24.94
N ARG A 79 4.51 10.20 24.06
CA ARG A 79 4.83 9.71 22.70
C ARG A 79 5.75 8.50 22.74
N ASP A 80 6.73 8.49 23.63
CA ASP A 80 7.70 7.39 23.76
C ASP A 80 7.02 6.13 24.29
N ASN A 81 6.11 6.27 25.27
CA ASN A 81 5.30 5.16 25.76
C ASN A 81 4.42 4.58 24.64
N ILE A 82 3.72 5.43 23.88
CA ILE A 82 2.89 5.01 22.75
C ILE A 82 3.73 4.28 21.69
N THR A 83 4.88 4.83 21.34
CA THR A 83 5.79 4.26 20.33
C THR A 83 6.33 2.91 20.78
N SER A 84 6.74 2.78 22.05
CA SER A 84 7.24 1.54 22.62
C SER A 84 6.18 0.44 22.63
N ARG A 85 4.93 0.76 22.98
CA ARG A 85 3.83 -0.22 22.95
C ARG A 85 3.46 -0.62 21.54
N LEU A 86 3.39 0.34 20.61
CA LEU A 86 3.09 0.07 19.20
C LEU A 86 4.15 -0.80 18.52
N ALA A 87 5.41 -0.77 18.96
CA ALA A 87 6.47 -1.53 18.33
C ALA A 87 6.25 -3.06 18.35
N ALA A 88 5.49 -3.56 19.33
CA ALA A 88 5.16 -4.99 19.43
C ALA A 88 4.13 -5.43 18.37
N ASP A 89 3.09 -4.62 18.16
CA ASP A 89 1.95 -4.99 17.29
C ASP A 89 2.06 -4.39 15.88
N ASN A 90 2.73 -3.24 15.75
CA ASN A 90 2.88 -2.48 14.51
C ASN A 90 4.25 -1.78 14.46
N PRO A 91 5.35 -2.54 14.24
CA PRO A 91 6.70 -1.99 14.21
C PRO A 91 6.87 -0.92 13.13
N ALA A 92 6.25 -1.08 11.96
CA ALA A 92 6.34 -0.11 10.87
C ALA A 92 5.78 1.27 11.25
N LEU A 93 4.63 1.31 11.95
CA LEU A 93 4.06 2.56 12.44
C LEU A 93 4.90 3.16 13.57
N ALA A 94 5.46 2.34 14.46
CA ALA A 94 6.38 2.81 15.50
C ALA A 94 7.64 3.45 14.89
N ASP A 95 8.20 2.85 13.84
CA ASP A 95 9.34 3.42 13.11
C ASP A 95 8.99 4.74 12.44
N GLU A 96 7.80 4.86 11.86
CA GLU A 96 7.33 6.13 11.29
C GLU A 96 7.18 7.23 12.36
N MET A 97 6.69 6.88 13.55
CA MET A 97 6.64 7.82 14.68
C MET A 97 8.03 8.29 15.11
N ARG A 98 9.05 7.41 15.08
CA ARG A 98 10.46 7.76 15.36
C ARG A 98 11.03 8.68 14.28
N ARG A 99 10.82 8.36 13.00
CA ARG A 99 11.29 9.18 11.86
C ARG A 99 10.79 10.62 11.95
N HIS A 100 9.50 10.83 12.24
CA HIS A 100 8.92 12.17 12.33
C HIS A 100 9.40 12.99 13.54
N ARG A 101 10.00 12.38 14.57
CA ARG A 101 10.63 13.09 15.70
C ARG A 101 11.86 13.86 15.24
N HIS A 102 12.70 13.23 14.42
CA HIS A 102 13.94 13.83 13.93
C HIS A 102 13.72 15.02 13.00
N GLN A 103 12.63 15.02 12.22
CA GLN A 103 12.31 16.11 11.30
C GLN A 103 11.88 17.42 11.98
N HIS A 104 11.35 17.35 13.21
CA HIS A 104 10.88 18.55 13.94
C HIS A 104 11.95 19.15 14.89
N GLN A 105 13.03 18.41 15.17
CA GLN A 105 14.11 18.86 16.07
C GLN A 105 15.27 19.56 15.33
N GLY A 106 15.21 19.64 13.99
CA GLY A 106 16.27 20.18 13.13
C GLY A 106 16.01 21.57 12.54
N THR A 107 15.15 22.40 13.16
CA THR A 107 14.93 23.82 12.80
C THR A 107 15.18 24.69 14.03
#